data_AF-A0A7Y2YNJ1-F1
#
_entry.id   AF-A0A7Y2YNJ1-F1
#
_cell.length_a   1.000
_cell.length_b   1.000
_cell.length_c   1.000
_cell.angle_alpha   90.00
_cell.angle_beta   90.00
_cell.angle_gamma   90.00
#
_symmetry.space_group_name_H-M   'P 1'
#
loop_
_entity.id
_entity.type
_entity.pdbx_description
1 polymer ?
#
loop_
_entity_poly.entity_id
_entity_poly.type
_entity_poly.pdbx_seq_one_letter_code
_entity_poly.pdbx_strand_id
1 'polypeptide(L)'
;MISEAQFQHEIDLIIANAIREDVGDGDHSSLACIPSSAEGKAKLLVKDEGIIAGIDFAKQVFAYVDKTMKMEVLIEDGKTVKYGDIAFYVEGASQSILKAERLVLN
;
A
#
# COMPACT_ATOMS: atom_id res chain seq x y z
N MET A 1 -25.62 -6.57 -10.21
CA MET A 1 -24.36 -5.80 -10.13
C MET A 1 -24.51 -4.89 -8.93
N ILE A 2 -23.58 -4.93 -7.98
CA ILE A 2 -23.64 -4.06 -6.78
C ILE A 2 -23.37 -2.61 -7.19
N SER A 3 -23.84 -1.64 -6.39
CA SER A 3 -23.55 -0.22 -6.65
C SER A 3 -22.07 0.09 -6.35
N GLU A 4 -21.56 1.19 -6.91
CA GLU A 4 -20.20 1.67 -6.64
C GLU A 4 -19.96 1.88 -5.14
N ALA A 5 -20.94 2.46 -4.43
CA ALA A 5 -20.86 2.63 -2.98
C ALA A 5 -20.82 1.29 -2.21
N GLN A 6 -21.55 0.26 -2.68
CA GLN A 6 -21.48 -1.07 -2.09
C GLN A 6 -20.12 -1.73 -2.36
N PHE A 7 -19.59 -1.58 -3.57
CA PHE A 7 -18.25 -2.08 -3.90
C PHE A 7 -17.17 -1.42 -3.05
N GLN A 8 -17.19 -0.09 -2.90
CA GLN A 8 -16.25 0.63 -2.05
C GLN A 8 -16.34 0.18 -0.59
N HIS A 9 -17.56 -0.07 -0.09
CA HIS A 9 -17.74 -0.57 1.26
C HIS A 9 -17.08 -1.93 1.48
N GLU A 10 -17.19 -2.85 0.53
CA GLU A 10 -16.51 -4.15 0.59
C GLU A 10 -14.98 -3.99 0.58
N ILE A 11 -14.44 -3.09 -0.24
CA ILE A 11 -13.01 -2.78 -0.27
C ILE A 11 -12.53 -2.24 1.07
N ASP A 12 -13.25 -1.28 1.66
CA ASP A 12 -12.91 -0.72 2.97
C ASP A 12 -12.90 -1.80 4.07
N LEU A 13 -13.87 -2.73 4.03
CA LEU A 13 -13.93 -3.86 4.94
C LEU A 13 -12.75 -4.83 4.77
N ILE A 14 -12.36 -5.12 3.52
CA ILE A 14 -11.19 -5.96 3.23
C ILE A 14 -9.93 -5.31 3.80
N ILE A 15 -9.70 -4.02 3.50
CA ILE A 15 -8.52 -3.29 3.98
C ILE A 15 -8.49 -3.27 5.51
N ALA A 16 -9.60 -2.92 6.17
CA ALA A 16 -9.68 -2.87 7.62
C ALA A 16 -9.41 -4.23 8.27
N ASN A 17 -9.97 -5.31 7.70
CA ASN A 17 -9.75 -6.66 8.22
C ASN A 17 -8.32 -7.13 8.02
N ALA A 18 -7.72 -6.85 6.86
CA ALA A 18 -6.37 -7.28 6.55
C ALA A 18 -5.32 -6.51 7.37
N ILE A 19 -5.50 -5.20 7.59
CA ILE A 19 -4.65 -4.44 8.53
C ILE A 19 -4.78 -4.98 9.95
N ARG A 20 -6.01 -5.34 10.38
CA ARG A 20 -6.22 -5.93 11.71
C ARG A 20 -5.55 -7.30 11.85
N GLU A 21 -5.59 -8.11 10.80
CA GLU A 21 -4.93 -9.43 10.77
C GLU A 21 -3.40 -9.28 10.86
N ASP A 22 -2.81 -8.41 10.05
CA ASP A 22 -1.35 -8.28 9.94
C ASP A 22 -0.74 -7.51 11.13
N VAL A 23 -1.41 -6.46 11.61
CA VAL A 23 -0.85 -5.54 12.62
C VAL A 23 -1.34 -5.86 14.03
N GLY A 24 -2.53 -6.44 14.19
CA GLY A 24 -3.08 -6.79 15.49
C GLY A 24 -3.12 -5.62 16.48
N ASP A 25 -2.46 -5.78 17.62
CA ASP A 25 -2.32 -4.79 18.69
C ASP A 25 -1.21 -3.75 18.44
N GLY A 26 -0.34 -3.96 17.44
CA GLY A 26 0.61 -2.97 16.97
C GLY A 26 1.83 -3.55 16.25
N ASP A 27 2.43 -2.76 15.35
CA ASP A 27 3.72 -3.08 14.73
C ASP A 27 4.88 -2.76 15.68
N HIS A 28 5.10 -3.65 16.65
CA HIS A 28 6.10 -3.46 17.71
C HIS A 28 7.53 -3.35 17.18
N SER A 29 7.86 -4.00 16.06
CA SER A 29 9.20 -3.95 15.48
C SER A 29 9.51 -2.57 14.93
N SER A 30 8.58 -2.00 14.14
CA SER A 30 8.73 -0.63 13.63
C SER A 30 8.69 0.40 14.76
N LEU A 31 7.80 0.22 15.75
CA LEU A 31 7.71 1.14 16.90
C LEU A 31 8.98 1.16 17.76
N ALA A 32 9.68 0.02 17.89
CA ALA A 32 10.90 -0.06 18.69
C ALA A 32 12.15 0.47 17.95
N CYS A 33 12.21 0.28 16.63
CA CYS A 33 13.41 0.54 15.85
C CYS A 33 13.40 1.85 15.07
N ILE A 34 12.21 2.42 14.81
CA ILE A 34 12.05 3.57 13.92
C ILE A 34 11.51 4.75 14.71
N PRO A 35 12.18 5.93 14.70
CA PRO A 35 11.65 7.13 15.31
C PRO A 35 10.30 7.54 14.70
N SER A 36 9.38 8.03 15.52
CA SER A 36 8.08 8.53 15.04
C SER A 36 8.18 9.75 14.12
N SER A 37 9.31 10.46 14.14
CA SER A 37 9.61 11.59 13.26
C SER A 37 10.33 11.20 11.96
N ALA A 38 10.61 9.90 11.76
CA ALA A 38 11.34 9.45 10.58
C ALA A 38 10.43 9.46 9.35
N GLU A 39 10.77 10.30 8.37
CA GLU A 39 10.17 10.26 7.04
C GLU A 39 10.98 9.36 6.11
N GLY A 40 10.28 8.70 5.19
CA GLY A 40 10.86 7.74 4.27
C GLY A 40 10.23 7.82 2.88
N LYS A 41 10.94 7.25 1.91
CA LYS A 41 10.46 7.04 0.54
C LYS A 41 10.66 5.58 0.17
N ALA A 42 9.61 4.92 -0.29
CA ALA A 42 9.64 3.57 -0.83
C ALA A 42 9.20 3.55 -2.29
N LYS A 43 9.52 2.45 -2.98
CA LYS A 43 9.17 2.23 -4.38
C LYS A 43 8.74 0.80 -4.61
N LEU A 44 7.69 0.59 -5.41
CA LEU A 44 7.30 -0.74 -5.85
C LEU A 44 8.15 -1.13 -7.07
N LEU A 45 9.13 -2.01 -6.84
CA LEU A 45 9.98 -2.56 -7.88
C LEU A 45 9.37 -3.85 -8.43
N VAL A 46 9.11 -3.88 -9.73
CA VAL A 46 8.64 -5.05 -10.45
C VAL A 46 9.80 -6.05 -10.59
N LYS A 47 9.58 -7.28 -10.14
CA LYS A 47 10.56 -8.38 -10.15
C LYS A 47 10.23 -9.50 -11.15
N ASP A 48 9.20 -9.32 -11.97
CA ASP A 48 8.83 -10.29 -13.01
C ASP A 48 8.12 -9.58 -14.18
N GLU A 49 7.97 -10.25 -15.30
CA GLU A 49 7.19 -9.75 -16.43
C GLU A 49 5.70 -10.15 -16.32
N GLY A 50 4.80 -9.25 -16.73
CA GLY A 50 3.37 -9.51 -16.63
C GLY A 50 2.50 -8.28 -16.86
N ILE A 51 1.26 -8.35 -16.38
CA ILE A 51 0.32 -7.22 -16.36
C ILE A 51 0.12 -6.81 -14.91
N ILE A 52 0.34 -5.53 -14.61
CA ILE A 52 0.16 -5.01 -13.25
C ILE A 52 -1.32 -4.75 -12.98
N ALA A 53 -1.76 -5.10 -11.77
CA ALA A 53 -3.12 -4.85 -11.28
C ALA A 53 -3.07 -4.61 -9.76
N GLY A 54 -3.98 -3.80 -9.24
CA GLY A 54 -4.07 -3.49 -7.81
C GLY A 54 -3.34 -2.21 -7.37
N ILE A 55 -2.86 -1.38 -8.31
CA ILE A 55 -2.27 -0.08 -7.99
C ILE A 55 -3.30 0.85 -7.35
N ASP A 56 -4.56 0.81 -7.82
CA ASP A 56 -5.60 1.62 -7.18
C ASP A 56 -5.94 1.12 -5.77
N PHE A 57 -5.97 -0.20 -5.57
CA PHE A 57 -6.14 -0.78 -4.24
C PHE A 57 -4.99 -0.40 -3.30
N ALA A 58 -3.74 -0.43 -3.79
CA ALA A 58 -2.57 0.02 -3.02
C ALA A 58 -2.71 1.47 -2.55
N LYS A 59 -3.20 2.38 -3.40
CA LYS A 59 -3.49 3.78 -2.99
C LYS A 59 -4.47 3.83 -1.82
N GLN A 60 -5.54 3.03 -1.88
CA GLN A 60 -6.55 2.99 -0.84
C GLN A 60 -5.99 2.43 0.48
N VAL A 61 -5.15 1.40 0.42
CA VAL A 61 -4.44 0.86 1.60
C VAL A 61 -3.54 1.92 2.23
N PHE A 62 -2.69 2.61 1.45
CA PHE A 62 -1.84 3.66 2.01
C PHE A 62 -2.67 4.79 2.61
N ALA A 63 -3.71 5.27 1.93
CA ALA A 63 -4.59 6.32 2.45
C ALA A 63 -5.35 5.90 3.73
N TYR A 64 -5.67 4.61 3.87
CA TYR A 64 -6.27 4.05 5.08
C TYR A 64 -5.29 4.05 6.26
N VAL A 65 -4.04 3.65 6.01
CA VAL A 65 -3.00 3.58 7.05
C VAL A 65 -2.56 4.97 7.49
N ASP A 66 -2.33 5.89 6.55
CA ASP A 66 -1.94 7.27 6.83
C ASP A 66 -2.36 8.20 5.67
N LYS A 67 -3.28 9.11 5.97
CA LYS A 67 -3.83 10.08 5.00
C LYS A 67 -2.81 11.12 4.53
N THR A 68 -1.67 11.25 5.21
CA THR A 68 -0.62 12.21 4.87
C THR A 68 0.41 11.65 3.89
N MET A 69 0.40 10.33 3.65
CA MET A 69 1.26 9.70 2.67
C MET A 69 0.96 10.20 1.25
N LYS A 70 2.03 10.38 0.48
CA LYS A 70 1.97 10.81 -0.93
C LYS A 70 2.42 9.66 -1.80
N MET A 71 1.58 9.30 -2.77
CA MET A 71 1.89 8.26 -3.74
C MET A 71 2.03 8.86 -5.14
N GLU A 72 3.13 8.54 -5.80
CA GLU A 72 3.41 8.91 -7.18
C GLU A 72 3.33 7.65 -8.04
N VAL A 73 2.26 7.51 -8.82
CA VAL A 73 2.07 6.36 -9.71
C VAL A 73 2.74 6.61 -11.05
N LEU A 74 3.57 5.66 -11.47
CA LEU A 74 4.25 5.68 -12.76
C LEU A 74 3.61 4.73 -13.77
N ILE A 75 3.03 3.63 -13.29
CA ILE A 75 2.41 2.60 -14.10
C ILE A 75 1.02 2.33 -13.55
N GLU A 76 0.01 2.46 -14.41
CA GLU A 76 -1.40 2.21 -14.07
C GLU A 76 -1.77 0.73 -14.25
N ASP A 77 -2.88 0.34 -13.62
CA ASP A 77 -3.45 -1.01 -13.75
C ASP A 77 -3.75 -1.36 -15.22
N GLY A 78 -3.53 -2.64 -15.57
CA GLY A 78 -3.72 -3.17 -16.91
C GLY A 78 -2.55 -2.92 -17.88
N LYS A 79 -1.46 -2.29 -17.44
CA LYS A 79 -0.24 -2.12 -18.24
C LYS A 79 0.69 -3.32 -18.14
N THR A 80 1.39 -3.62 -19.22
CA THR A 80 2.48 -4.60 -19.22
C THR A 80 3.68 -4.02 -18.47
N VAL A 81 4.29 -4.83 -17.61
CA VAL A 81 5.49 -4.51 -16.85
C VAL A 81 6.56 -5.57 -17.08
N LYS A 82 7.82 -5.17 -16.89
CA LYS A 82 8.99 -6.06 -16.95
C LYS A 82 9.85 -5.91 -15.71
N TYR A 83 10.75 -6.87 -15.51
CA TYR A 83 11.74 -6.82 -14.44
C TYR A 83 12.49 -5.47 -14.43
N GLY A 84 12.52 -4.83 -13.26
CA GLY A 84 13.21 -3.55 -13.06
C GLY A 84 12.33 -2.32 -13.24
N ASP A 85 11.10 -2.46 -13.74
CA ASP A 85 10.15 -1.36 -13.79
C ASP A 85 9.76 -0.90 -12.37
N ILE A 86 9.46 0.39 -12.24
CA ILE A 86 9.00 0.97 -10.99
C ILE A 86 7.54 1.35 -11.20
N ALA A 87 6.65 0.72 -10.45
CA ALA A 87 5.22 0.95 -10.60
C ALA A 87 4.75 2.24 -9.93
N PHE A 88 5.27 2.52 -8.73
CA PHE A 88 5.01 3.77 -8.01
C PHE A 88 6.07 4.05 -6.95
N TYR A 89 6.07 5.28 -6.47
CA TYR A 89 6.73 5.70 -5.24
C TYR A 89 5.71 6.06 -4.17
N VAL A 90 6.08 5.88 -2.90
CA VAL A 90 5.30 6.36 -1.75
C VAL A 90 6.23 7.08 -0.77
N GLU A 91 5.79 8.22 -0.24
CA GLU A 91 6.51 9.08 0.69
C GLU A 91 5.65 9.39 1.91
N GLY A 92 6.24 9.41 3.10
CA GLY A 92 5.56 9.72 4.36
C GLY A 92 6.28 9.15 5.57
N ALA A 93 5.57 8.97 6.67
CA ALA A 93 6.15 8.39 7.88
C ALA A 93 6.65 6.95 7.61
N SER A 94 7.89 6.66 8.00
CA SER A 94 8.53 5.37 7.72
C SER A 94 7.79 4.20 8.37
N GLN A 95 7.25 4.41 9.58
CA GLN A 95 6.42 3.42 10.26
C GLN A 95 5.13 3.13 9.48
N SER A 96 4.47 4.16 8.93
CA SER A 96 3.24 4.02 8.14
C SER A 96 3.50 3.26 6.84
N ILE A 97 4.61 3.55 6.16
CA ILE A 97 5.01 2.86 4.92
C ILE A 97 5.22 1.37 5.19
N LEU A 98 5.98 1.01 6.22
CA LEU A 98 6.29 -0.38 6.55
C LEU A 98 5.05 -1.15 7.03
N LYS A 99 4.20 -0.50 7.82
CA LYS A 99 2.91 -1.07 8.26
C LYS A 99 1.99 -1.43 7.09
N ALA A 100 2.04 -0.66 6.00
CA ALA A 100 1.24 -0.91 4.81
C ALA A 100 1.91 -1.88 3.81
N GLU A 101 3.23 -2.10 3.91
CA GLU A 101 4.02 -2.81 2.91
C GLU A 101 3.49 -4.22 2.64
N ARG A 102 3.33 -5.03 3.70
CA ARG A 102 2.96 -6.43 3.56
C ARG A 102 1.59 -6.57 2.89
N LEU A 103 0.62 -5.77 3.33
CA LEU A 103 -0.73 -5.79 2.76
C LEU A 103 -0.77 -5.36 1.29
N VAL A 104 0.05 -4.37 0.91
CA VAL A 104 0.09 -3.90 -0.49
C VAL A 104 0.73 -4.92 -1.43
N LEU A 105 1.64 -5.76 -0.93
CA LEU A 105 2.34 -6.76 -1.73
C LEU A 105 1.62 -8.11 -1.80
N ASN A 106 0.66 -8.37 -0.90
CA ASN A 106 -0.14 -9.59 -0.85
C ASN A 106 -1.28 -9.54 -1.88
#